data_AF-A0A2H3AQS9-F1
#
_entry.id   AF-A0A2H3AQS9-F1
#
_cell.length_a   1.000
_cell.length_b   1.000
_cell.length_c   1.000
_cell.angle_alpha   90.00
_cell.angle_beta   90.00
_cell.angle_gamma   90.00
#
_symmetry.space_group_name_H-M   'P 1'
#
loop_
_entity.id
_entity.type
_entity.pdbx_description
1 polymer ?
#
loop_
_entity_poly.entity_id
_entity_poly.type
_entity_poly.pdbx_seq_one_letter_code
_entity_poly.pdbx_strand_id
1 'polypeptide(L)'
;MGAIRNITPNVYNICPDDESDKEVFIEAAGSSYNGVERHVLMYWDNGTLNQARVVQVIKIVGIPGDYTFKPPVARLHRPMQDPDTSFFLGEFNREERDIILELARKVKFDERSTRNGCRIWLRDLLEAMIHEGFISDEAFEVIDQEVPLVKRRPEVDQ
;
A
#
# COMPACT_ATOMS: atom_id res chain seq x y z
N MET A 1 25.01 -9.54 -13.80
CA MET A 1 24.05 -10.56 -13.32
C MET A 1 22.69 -9.89 -13.26
N GLY A 2 21.79 -10.22 -14.20
CA GLY A 2 20.46 -9.62 -14.26
C GLY A 2 19.59 -10.18 -13.15
N ALA A 3 19.16 -9.32 -12.23
CA ALA A 3 18.16 -9.69 -11.23
C ALA A 3 16.87 -10.09 -11.97
N ILE A 4 16.45 -11.35 -11.80
CA ILE A 4 15.15 -11.83 -12.25
C ILE A 4 14.12 -10.97 -11.51
N ARG A 5 13.50 -10.01 -12.21
CA ARG A 5 12.33 -9.30 -11.69
C ARG A 5 11.26 -10.36 -11.46
N ASN A 6 11.00 -10.71 -10.20
CA ASN A 6 9.87 -11.54 -9.80
C ASN A 6 8.58 -10.76 -10.12
N ILE A 7 8.14 -10.81 -11.37
CA ILE A 7 6.83 -10.31 -11.77
C ILE A 7 5.84 -11.36 -11.29
N THR A 8 5.23 -11.13 -10.12
CA THR A 8 4.03 -11.89 -9.76
C THR A 8 2.99 -11.61 -10.85
N PRO A 9 2.46 -12.63 -11.55
CA PRO A 9 1.52 -12.42 -12.63
C PRO A 9 0.26 -11.73 -12.12
N ASN A 10 -0.18 -10.69 -12.82
CA ASN A 10 -1.45 -10.05 -12.56
C ASN A 10 -2.58 -10.99 -13.05
N VAL A 11 -3.45 -11.42 -12.13
CA VAL A 11 -4.54 -12.36 -12.39
C VAL A 11 -5.92 -11.68 -12.40
N TYR A 12 -5.97 -10.36 -12.55
CA TYR A 12 -7.22 -9.59 -12.45
C TYR A 12 -8.31 -10.07 -13.42
N ASN A 13 -7.93 -10.47 -14.64
CA ASN A 13 -8.90 -10.99 -15.62
C ASN A 13 -9.53 -12.34 -15.22
N ILE A 14 -8.97 -13.03 -14.21
CA ILE A 14 -9.45 -14.32 -13.71
C ILE A 14 -10.19 -14.12 -12.38
N CYS A 15 -9.65 -13.28 -11.51
CA CYS A 15 -10.19 -12.99 -10.18
C CYS A 15 -10.23 -11.46 -9.99
N PRO A 16 -11.18 -10.78 -10.64
CA PRO A 16 -11.28 -9.33 -10.58
C PRO A 16 -11.76 -8.89 -9.21
N ASP A 17 -11.63 -7.59 -8.95
CA ASP A 17 -12.41 -6.98 -7.87
C ASP A 17 -13.90 -7.02 -8.26
N ASP A 18 -14.78 -7.26 -7.29
CA ASP A 18 -16.23 -7.42 -7.47
C ASP A 18 -17.00 -6.35 -6.69
N GLU A 19 -18.33 -6.48 -6.62
CA GLU A 19 -19.23 -5.50 -6.00
C GLU A 19 -19.44 -5.72 -4.49
N SER A 20 -18.81 -6.74 -3.88
CA SER A 20 -18.98 -6.97 -2.45
C SER A 20 -18.29 -5.88 -1.64
N ASP A 21 -18.77 -5.67 -0.42
CA ASP A 21 -18.04 -4.96 0.61
C ASP A 21 -16.79 -5.77 0.99
N LYS A 22 -15.68 -5.06 1.28
CA LYS A 22 -14.39 -5.70 1.52
C LYS A 22 -13.60 -4.99 2.60
N GLU A 23 -13.05 -5.81 3.48
CA GLU A 23 -12.02 -5.37 4.42
C GLU A 23 -10.76 -4.95 3.67
N VAL A 24 -10.36 -3.69 3.88
CA VAL A 24 -9.12 -3.13 3.34
C VAL A 24 -8.07 -3.09 4.44
N PHE A 25 -6.87 -3.52 4.10
CA PHE A 25 -5.73 -3.61 5.00
C PHE A 25 -4.54 -2.84 4.46
N ILE A 26 -3.65 -2.41 5.36
CA ILE A 26 -2.33 -1.89 5.05
C ILE A 26 -1.28 -2.81 5.64
N GLU A 27 -0.23 -3.08 4.89
CA GLU A 27 1.01 -3.64 5.41
C GLU A 27 2.14 -2.64 5.26
N ALA A 28 2.86 -2.37 6.36
CA ALA A 28 4.00 -1.49 6.35
C ALA A 28 5.08 -1.98 7.31
N ALA A 29 6.32 -2.09 6.82
CA ALA A 29 7.45 -2.48 7.67
C ALA A 29 7.71 -1.40 8.74
N GLY A 30 7.55 -1.82 10.01
CA GLY A 30 7.69 -1.03 11.23
C GLY A 30 9.11 -0.51 11.51
N SER A 31 9.42 -0.21 12.78
CA SER A 31 10.62 0.53 13.22
C SER A 31 11.98 -0.08 12.84
N SER A 32 12.05 -1.31 12.33
CA SER A 32 13.28 -1.95 11.86
C SER A 32 13.43 -1.86 10.33
N TYR A 33 14.57 -1.34 9.87
CA TYR A 33 14.98 -1.36 8.45
C TYR A 33 16.22 -2.22 8.32
N ASN A 34 16.09 -3.36 7.65
CA ASN A 34 17.19 -4.32 7.46
C ASN A 34 18.17 -3.92 6.35
N GLY A 35 18.06 -2.72 5.78
CA GLY A 35 18.96 -2.24 4.73
C GLY A 35 18.61 -2.68 3.32
N VAL A 36 17.55 -3.50 3.12
CA VAL A 36 17.25 -4.09 1.80
C VAL A 36 16.22 -3.27 1.03
N GLU A 37 14.98 -3.16 1.53
CA GLU A 37 13.90 -2.47 0.82
C GLU A 37 12.83 -2.06 1.84
N ARG A 38 12.28 -0.85 1.71
CA ARG A 38 11.04 -0.49 2.41
C ARG A 38 9.88 -0.66 1.46
N HIS A 39 8.83 -1.31 1.95
CA HIS A 39 7.58 -1.41 1.22
C HIS A 39 6.42 -1.02 2.12
N VAL A 40 5.47 -0.35 1.51
CA VAL A 40 4.13 -0.17 2.06
C VAL A 40 3.17 -0.67 0.98
N LEU A 41 2.14 -1.38 1.40
CA LEU A 41 1.09 -1.82 0.51
C LEU A 41 -0.27 -1.68 1.18
N MET A 42 -1.29 -1.52 0.35
CA MET A 42 -2.69 -1.59 0.75
C MET A 42 -3.36 -2.68 -0.10
N TYR A 43 -4.23 -3.48 0.50
CA TYR A 43 -4.85 -4.61 -0.18
C TYR A 43 -6.23 -4.98 0.37
N TRP A 44 -6.97 -5.72 -0.45
CA TRP A 44 -8.23 -6.38 -0.10
C TRP A 44 -8.38 -7.68 -0.89
N ASP A 45 -9.34 -8.52 -0.49
CA ASP A 45 -9.56 -9.85 -1.06
C ASP A 45 -10.37 -9.81 -2.37
N ASN A 46 -9.91 -10.50 -3.42
CA ASN A 46 -10.68 -10.66 -4.67
C ASN A 46 -11.33 -12.05 -4.79
N GLY A 47 -11.09 -12.95 -3.84
CA GLY A 47 -11.56 -14.32 -3.82
C GLY A 47 -10.40 -15.32 -3.77
N THR A 48 -10.65 -16.49 -4.37
CA THR A 48 -9.65 -17.57 -4.42
C THR A 48 -9.47 -18.10 -5.83
N LEU A 49 -8.23 -18.46 -6.18
CA LEU A 49 -7.88 -19.14 -7.41
C LEU A 49 -7.16 -20.45 -7.04
N ASN A 50 -7.75 -21.60 -7.36
CA ASN A 50 -7.25 -22.92 -6.96
C ASN A 50 -6.96 -23.01 -5.45
N GLN A 51 -7.91 -22.56 -4.62
CA GLN A 51 -7.81 -22.48 -3.14
C GLN A 51 -6.79 -21.48 -2.60
N ALA A 52 -6.00 -20.82 -3.45
CA ALA A 52 -5.09 -19.76 -3.04
C ALA A 52 -5.81 -18.41 -3.05
N ARG A 53 -5.71 -17.67 -1.93
CA ARG A 53 -6.27 -16.32 -1.77
C ARG A 53 -5.70 -15.38 -2.84
N VAL A 54 -6.56 -14.61 -3.50
CA VAL A 54 -6.16 -13.55 -4.42
C VAL A 54 -6.46 -12.22 -3.75
N VAL A 55 -5.52 -11.29 -3.79
CA VAL A 55 -5.71 -9.93 -3.29
C VAL A 55 -5.48 -8.92 -4.40
N GLN A 56 -6.30 -7.88 -4.43
CA GLN A 56 -5.96 -6.63 -5.11
C GLN A 56 -4.96 -5.89 -4.24
N VAL A 57 -3.85 -5.42 -4.81
CA VAL A 57 -2.83 -4.69 -4.07
C VAL A 57 -2.38 -3.44 -4.83
N ILE A 58 -2.18 -2.36 -4.09
CA ILE A 58 -1.43 -1.17 -4.50
C ILE A 58 -0.23 -1.01 -3.57
N LYS A 59 0.94 -0.66 -4.10
CA LYS A 59 2.15 -0.59 -3.28
C LYS A 59 3.21 0.38 -3.79
N ILE A 60 3.99 0.92 -2.86
CA ILE A 60 5.28 1.54 -3.14
C ILE A 60 6.38 0.69 -2.51
N VAL A 61 7.41 0.43 -3.29
CA VAL A 61 8.58 -0.35 -2.88
C VAL A 61 9.85 0.37 -3.29
N GLY A 62 10.92 0.19 -2.54
CA GLY A 62 12.25 0.64 -2.95
C GLY A 62 13.12 1.14 -1.81
N ILE A 63 14.15 1.88 -2.18
CA ILE A 63 15.15 2.47 -1.29
C ILE A 63 15.23 3.98 -1.52
N PRO A 64 15.81 4.76 -0.58
CA PRO A 64 16.00 6.19 -0.80
C PRO A 64 16.72 6.48 -2.13
N GLY A 65 16.11 7.27 -3.00
CA GLY A 65 16.62 7.61 -4.34
C GLY A 65 16.23 6.64 -5.46
N ASP A 66 15.57 5.52 -5.15
CA ASP A 66 15.10 4.53 -6.13
C ASP A 66 13.83 3.84 -5.60
N TYR A 67 12.74 4.60 -5.61
CA TYR A 67 11.41 4.11 -5.26
C TYR A 67 10.60 3.81 -6.52
N THR A 68 9.70 2.83 -6.46
CA THR A 68 8.77 2.54 -7.54
C THR A 68 7.34 2.38 -7.03
N PHE A 69 6.44 3.23 -7.52
CA PHE A 69 5.00 3.01 -7.43
C PHE A 69 4.60 1.85 -8.35
N LYS A 70 3.92 0.85 -7.80
CA LYS A 70 3.35 -0.25 -8.57
C LYS A 70 1.85 -0.02 -8.75
N PRO A 71 1.35 -0.02 -10.00
CA PRO A 71 -0.07 0.13 -10.24
C PRO A 71 -0.86 -1.01 -9.59
N PRO A 72 -2.17 -0.84 -9.35
CA PRO A 72 -3.01 -1.86 -8.75
C PRO A 72 -2.96 -3.17 -9.55
N VAL A 73 -2.72 -4.28 -8.89
CA VAL A 73 -2.72 -5.62 -9.50
C VAL A 73 -3.45 -6.62 -8.61
N ALA A 74 -4.17 -7.56 -9.21
CA ALA A 74 -4.65 -8.75 -8.51
C ALA A 74 -3.55 -9.81 -8.56
N ARG A 75 -3.20 -10.38 -7.41
CA ARG A 75 -2.17 -11.42 -7.32
C ARG A 75 -2.51 -12.43 -6.24
N LEU A 76 -1.91 -13.61 -6.33
CA LEU A 76 -1.92 -14.57 -5.22
C LEU A 76 -1.33 -13.89 -3.98
N HIS A 77 -2.10 -13.89 -2.90
CA HIS A 77 -1.69 -13.37 -1.61
C HIS A 77 -0.54 -14.22 -1.10
N ARG A 78 0.57 -13.55 -0.81
CA ARG A 78 1.69 -14.12 -0.08
C ARG A 78 1.77 -13.30 1.19
N PRO A 79 1.31 -13.84 2.34
CA PRO A 79 1.42 -13.11 3.59
C PRO A 79 2.88 -12.71 3.79
N MET A 80 3.11 -11.51 4.29
CA MET A 80 4.45 -11.16 4.77
C MET A 80 4.87 -12.17 5.83
N GLN A 81 6.18 -12.39 5.95
CA GLN A 81 6.73 -13.29 6.98
C GLN A 81 6.43 -12.82 8.40
N ASP A 82 6.04 -11.55 8.56
CA ASP A 82 5.71 -10.91 9.83
C ASP A 82 4.25 -10.42 9.84
N PRO A 83 3.32 -11.19 10.44
CA PRO A 83 1.90 -10.85 10.50
C PRO A 83 1.61 -9.59 11.32
N ASP A 84 2.54 -9.13 12.18
CA ASP A 84 2.36 -7.98 13.08
C ASP A 84 2.49 -6.63 12.36
N THR A 85 2.51 -6.64 11.02
CA THR A 85 2.65 -5.44 10.18
C THR A 85 1.39 -5.08 9.41
N SER A 86 0.27 -5.80 9.64
CA SER A 86 -1.02 -5.59 8.97
C SER A 86 -2.01 -4.79 9.83
N PHE A 87 -2.60 -3.74 9.26
CA PHE A 87 -3.59 -2.88 9.92
C PHE A 87 -4.89 -2.88 9.14
N PHE A 88 -6.01 -3.15 9.81
CA PHE A 88 -7.35 -3.01 9.24
C PHE A 88 -7.74 -1.53 9.15
N LEU A 89 -8.22 -1.10 7.99
CA LEU A 89 -8.70 0.27 7.78
C LEU A 89 -10.20 0.43 7.89
N GLY A 90 -10.94 -0.61 7.52
CA GLY A 90 -12.38 -0.53 7.34
C GLY A 90 -12.87 -1.49 6.28
N GLU A 91 -14.19 -1.59 6.20
CA GLU A 91 -14.90 -2.31 5.15
C GLU A 91 -15.43 -1.29 4.15
N PHE A 92 -15.11 -1.48 2.88
CA PHE A 92 -15.41 -0.52 1.81
C PHE A 92 -16.15 -1.22 0.68
N ASN A 93 -17.14 -0.56 0.10
CA ASN A 93 -17.81 -1.03 -1.13
C ASN A 93 -16.94 -0.75 -2.37
N ARG A 94 -17.39 -1.20 -3.55
CA ARG A 94 -16.60 -1.05 -4.79
C ARG A 94 -16.30 0.40 -5.16
N GLU A 95 -17.29 1.29 -5.09
CA GLU A 95 -17.13 2.70 -5.44
C GLU A 95 -16.09 3.37 -4.52
N GLU A 96 -16.17 3.10 -3.21
CA GLU A 96 -15.22 3.60 -2.23
C GLU A 96 -13.80 3.09 -2.49
N ARG A 97 -13.64 1.81 -2.83
CA ARG A 97 -12.33 1.24 -3.21
C ARG A 97 -11.77 1.87 -4.49
N ASP A 98 -12.60 2.16 -5.48
CA ASP A 98 -12.17 2.85 -6.70
C ASP A 98 -11.71 4.29 -6.38
N ILE A 99 -12.39 5.00 -5.46
CA ILE A 99 -11.96 6.32 -4.99
C ILE A 99 -10.61 6.21 -4.25
N ILE A 100 -10.43 5.21 -3.38
CA ILE A 100 -9.15 4.97 -2.67
C ILE A 100 -8.00 4.76 -3.66
N LEU A 101 -8.22 4.00 -4.74
CA LEU A 101 -7.22 3.83 -5.80
C LEU A 101 -6.88 5.15 -6.50
N GLU A 102 -7.88 6.00 -6.74
CA GLU A 102 -7.69 7.32 -7.31
C GLU A 102 -6.94 8.29 -6.37
N LEU A 103 -7.23 8.26 -5.08
CA LEU A 103 -6.48 9.00 -4.06
C LEU A 103 -5.01 8.56 -4.08
N ALA A 104 -4.76 7.25 -4.04
CA ALA A 104 -3.41 6.68 -4.04
C ALA A 104 -2.60 7.06 -5.29
N ARG A 105 -3.26 7.21 -6.45
CA ARG A 105 -2.66 7.69 -7.70
C ARG A 105 -2.33 9.19 -7.65
N LYS A 106 -3.10 9.99 -6.91
CA LYS A 106 -2.93 11.44 -6.78
C LYS A 106 -1.89 11.84 -5.73
N VAL A 107 -1.56 10.97 -4.77
CA VAL A 107 -0.52 11.24 -3.78
C VAL A 107 0.80 11.55 -4.49
N LYS A 108 1.35 12.73 -4.20
CA LYS A 108 2.61 13.17 -4.80
C LYS A 108 3.74 12.24 -4.39
N PHE A 109 4.52 11.79 -5.35
CA PHE A 109 5.62 10.87 -5.11
C PHE A 109 6.73 11.16 -6.11
N ASP A 110 7.96 11.22 -5.61
CA ASP A 110 9.18 11.34 -6.42
C ASP A 110 9.98 10.04 -6.26
N GLU A 111 10.18 9.34 -7.37
CA GLU A 111 10.96 8.09 -7.42
C GLU A 111 12.42 8.28 -6.98
N ARG A 112 12.96 9.50 -7.12
CA ARG A 112 14.36 9.85 -6.82
C ARG A 112 14.54 10.52 -5.47
N SER A 113 13.46 10.67 -4.71
CA SER A 113 13.50 11.30 -3.41
C SER A 113 14.37 10.50 -2.43
N THR A 114 15.25 11.18 -1.71
CA THR A 114 16.04 10.62 -0.60
C THR A 114 15.45 10.95 0.77
N ARG A 115 14.35 11.71 0.81
CA ARG A 115 13.73 12.25 2.03
C ARG A 115 12.30 11.75 2.23
N ASN A 116 11.52 11.76 1.17
CA ASN A 116 10.13 11.35 1.11
C ASN A 116 10.00 9.94 0.52
N GLY A 117 9.99 8.93 1.40
CA GLY A 117 9.88 7.52 1.00
C GLY A 117 8.48 6.92 1.22
N CYS A 118 8.42 5.59 1.21
CA CYS A 118 7.17 4.82 1.29
C CYS A 118 6.25 5.22 2.46
N ARG A 119 6.79 5.51 3.66
CA ARG A 119 5.98 5.92 4.83
C ARG A 119 5.36 7.30 4.69
N ILE A 120 6.03 8.22 4.00
CA ILE A 120 5.49 9.56 3.72
C ILE A 120 4.37 9.44 2.69
N TRP A 121 4.54 8.60 1.66
CA TRP A 121 3.45 8.30 0.75
C TRP A 121 2.24 7.68 1.46
N LEU A 122 2.48 6.73 2.38
CA LEU A 122 1.41 6.12 3.17
C LEU A 122 0.70 7.15 4.05
N ARG A 123 1.46 8.03 4.72
CA ARG A 123 0.90 9.12 5.50
C ARG A 123 -0.04 9.99 4.67
N ASP A 124 0.44 10.47 3.53
CA ASP A 124 -0.33 11.37 2.66
C ASP A 124 -1.58 10.68 2.09
N LEU A 125 -1.51 9.37 1.81
CA LEU A 125 -2.67 8.59 1.39
C LEU A 125 -3.70 8.51 2.51
N LEU A 126 -3.27 8.20 3.74
CA LEU A 126 -4.19 8.10 4.87
C LEU A 126 -4.80 9.46 5.23
N GLU A 127 -4.02 10.55 5.21
CA GLU A 127 -4.54 11.90 5.40
C GLU A 127 -5.58 12.27 4.32
N ALA A 128 -5.38 11.84 3.07
CA ALA A 128 -6.38 12.01 2.02
C ALA A 128 -7.64 11.17 2.26
N MET A 129 -7.51 9.95 2.77
CA MET A 129 -8.64 9.09 3.13
C MET A 129 -9.44 9.64 4.32
N ILE A 130 -8.79 10.24 5.31
CA ILE A 130 -9.47 10.97 6.40
C ILE A 130 -10.30 12.12 5.83
N HIS A 131 -9.72 12.92 4.92
CA HIS A 131 -10.41 14.06 4.31
C HIS A 131 -11.67 13.65 3.55
N GLU A 132 -11.65 12.50 2.87
CA GLU A 132 -12.83 11.93 2.18
C GLU A 132 -13.78 11.18 3.13
N GLY A 133 -13.44 11.04 4.42
CA GLY A 133 -14.27 10.39 5.43
C GLY A 133 -14.21 8.86 5.43
N PHE A 134 -13.22 8.26 4.78
CA PHE A 134 -13.06 6.80 4.69
C PHE A 134 -12.47 6.16 5.95
N ILE A 135 -11.64 6.89 6.69
CA ILE A 135 -11.06 6.42 7.94
C ILE A 135 -11.14 7.54 8.98
N SER A 136 -11.19 7.17 10.26
CA SER A 136 -11.21 8.14 11.35
C SER A 136 -9.81 8.58 11.76
N ASP A 137 -9.73 9.73 12.43
CA ASP A 137 -8.47 10.21 13.03
C ASP A 137 -7.91 9.19 14.03
N GLU A 138 -8.77 8.49 14.79
CA GLU A 138 -8.33 7.46 15.75
C GLU A 138 -7.67 6.26 15.05
N ALA A 139 -8.21 5.81 13.92
CA ALA A 139 -7.61 4.73 13.13
C ALA A 139 -6.24 5.15 12.59
N PHE A 140 -6.11 6.40 12.14
CA PHE A 140 -4.83 6.97 11.71
C PHE A 140 -3.80 7.00 12.84
N GLU A 141 -4.18 7.47 14.02
CA GLU A 141 -3.26 7.58 15.17
C GLU A 141 -2.75 6.22 15.63
N VAL A 142 -3.58 5.17 15.59
CA VAL A 142 -3.15 3.79 15.88
C VAL A 142 -2.06 3.34 14.89
N ILE A 143 -2.25 3.62 13.59
CA ILE A 143 -1.26 3.26 12.56
C ILE A 143 0.02 4.09 12.72
N ASP A 144 -0.06 5.40 13.01
CA ASP A 144 1.12 6.27 13.19
C ASP A 144 1.97 5.85 14.40
N GLN A 145 1.34 5.33 15.45
CA GLN A 145 2.05 4.82 16.63
C GLN A 145 2.86 3.54 16.32
N GLU A 146 2.26 2.59 15.60
CA GLU A 146 2.91 1.30 15.30
C GLU A 146 3.87 1.40 14.12
N VAL A 147 3.55 2.26 13.14
CA VAL A 147 4.37 2.54 11.96
C VAL A 147 4.60 4.04 11.90
N PRO A 148 5.68 4.57 12.50
CA PRO A 148 5.93 6.01 12.52
C PRO A 148 5.87 6.64 11.12
N LEU A 149 4.75 7.30 10.83
CA LEU A 149 4.39 7.92 9.56
C LEU A 149 5.01 9.30 9.53
N VAL A 150 6.21 9.39 8.97
CA VAL A 150 6.95 10.65 8.92
C VAL A 150 6.18 11.68 8.08
N LYS A 151 6.18 12.95 8.51
CA LYS A 151 5.61 14.06 7.73
C LYS A 151 6.45 14.36 6.49
N ARG A 152 5.79 14.71 5.38
CA ARG A 152 6.45 15.16 4.16
C ARG A 152 7.39 16.34 4.42
N ARG A 153 8.55 16.30 3.77
CA ARG A 153 9.55 17.37 3.81
C ARG A 153 9.71 17.98 2.42
N PRO A 154 10.15 19.24 2.31
CA PRO A 154 10.58 19.79 1.03
C PRO A 154 11.68 18.92 0.42
N GLU A 155 11.54 18.65 -0.88
CA GLU A 155 12.65 18.09 -1.65
C GLU A 155 13.82 19.08 -1.64
N VAL A 156 15.03 18.57 -1.78
CA VAL A 156 16.18 19.42 -2.09
C VAL A 156 16.18 19.59 -3.58
N ASP A 157 16.28 20.82 -4.06
CA ASP A 157 16.65 21.06 -5.46
C ASP A 157 17.95 20.29 -5.71
N GLN A 158 17.91 19.33 -6.64
CA GLN A 158 19.08 18.56 -7.06
C GLN A 158 20.01 19.41 -7.93
#